data_AF-A0A9R0ZRE3-F1
#
_entry.id   AF-A0A9R0ZRE3-F1
#
_cell.length_a   1.000
_cell.length_b   1.000
_cell.length_c   1.000
_cell.angle_alpha   90.00
_cell.angle_beta   90.00
_cell.angle_gamma   90.00
#
_symmetry.space_group_name_H-M   'P 1'
#
loop_
_entity.id
_entity.type
_entity.pdbx_description
1 polymer ?
#
loop_
_entity_poly.entity_id
_entity_poly.type
_entity_poly.pdbx_seq_one_letter_code
_entity_poly.pdbx_strand_id
1 'polypeptide(L)'
;MIVLAIRLQRYYLASVKELMRINGTTKSALASHLGESIAGDITIRAFEGEDRFFAKNLDLVDKNASPYFCNFAATEWLIQCIEIMSAIVLSSSAFVMALLPQETFSPGFVGMALSYGLSLTTSFVFFTQSQCNLGNQIILVERVSQYMDIPSEAAKVIEDNRPLPDWPQNGNVDIRHLKVIKYQV
;
A
#
# COMPACT_ATOMS: atom_id res chain seq x y z
N MET A 1 11.73 10.74 -23.64
CA MET A 1 11.54 9.60 -22.72
C MET A 1 11.23 10.07 -21.29
N ILE A 2 12.15 10.78 -20.62
CA ILE A 2 12.03 11.14 -19.19
C ILE A 2 10.72 11.88 -18.85
N VAL A 3 10.34 12.91 -19.62
CA VAL A 3 9.09 13.66 -19.37
C VAL A 3 7.84 12.78 -19.46
N LEU A 4 7.78 11.90 -20.46
CA LEU A 4 6.69 10.94 -20.62
C LEU A 4 6.65 9.93 -19.48
N ALA A 5 7.80 9.41 -19.05
CA ALA A 5 7.89 8.52 -17.90
C ALA A 5 7.38 9.18 -16.61
N ILE A 6 7.76 10.44 -16.34
CA ILE A 6 7.25 11.20 -15.18
C ILE A 6 5.74 11.40 -15.28
N ARG A 7 5.20 11.69 -16.47
CA ARG A 7 3.76 11.84 -16.68
C ARG A 7 3.01 10.53 -16.43
N LEU A 8 3.47 9.43 -17.01
CA LEU A 8 2.90 8.09 -16.81
C LEU A 8 2.96 7.68 -15.34
N GLN A 9 4.09 7.92 -14.68
CA GLN A 9 4.26 7.63 -13.26
C GLN A 9 3.30 8.43 -12.37
N ARG A 10 3.03 9.70 -12.69
CA ARG A 10 2.03 10.50 -11.96
C ARG A 10 0.61 9.93 -12.11
N TYR A 11 0.23 9.50 -13.32
CA TYR A 11 -1.06 8.85 -13.53
C TYR A 11 -1.15 7.51 -12.77
N TYR A 12 -0.09 6.71 -12.82
CA TYR A 12 0.01 5.46 -12.06
C TYR A 12 -0.16 5.70 -10.55
N LEU A 13 0.58 6.66 -9.97
CA LEU A 13 0.53 6.97 -8.54
C LEU A 13 -0.85 7.42 -8.07
N ALA A 14 -1.56 8.21 -8.88
CA ALA A 14 -2.92 8.64 -8.57
C ALA A 14 -3.88 7.44 -8.47
N SER A 15 -3.83 6.51 -9.43
CA SER A 15 -4.65 5.30 -9.43
C SER A 15 -4.30 4.36 -8.27
N VAL A 16 -3.01 4.16 -8.03
CA VAL A 16 -2.52 3.22 -7.02
C VAL A 16 -2.82 3.67 -5.60
N LYS A 17 -2.85 4.98 -5.35
CA LYS A 17 -3.26 5.52 -4.04
C LYS A 17 -4.67 5.05 -3.66
N GLU A 18 -5.61 5.08 -4.59
CA GLU A 18 -6.99 4.61 -4.35
C GLU A 18 -7.05 3.09 -4.19
N LEU A 19 -6.31 2.33 -5.01
CA LEU A 19 -6.18 0.87 -4.86
C LEU A 19 -5.66 0.47 -3.48
N MET A 20 -4.67 1.21 -2.96
CA MET A 20 -4.11 0.97 -1.62
C MET A 20 -5.09 1.32 -0.50
N ARG A 21 -5.98 2.29 -0.71
CA ARG A 21 -7.07 2.59 0.20
C ARG A 21 -8.05 1.43 0.30
N ILE A 22 -8.49 0.91 -0.85
CA ILE A 22 -9.38 -0.26 -0.94
C ILE A 22 -8.71 -1.47 -0.28
N ASN A 23 -7.46 -1.77 -0.64
CA ASN A 23 -6.68 -2.86 -0.06
C ASN A 23 -6.58 -2.78 1.47
N GLY A 24 -6.44 -1.56 2.03
CA GLY A 24 -6.46 -1.36 3.48
C GLY A 24 -7.79 -1.78 4.11
N THR A 25 -8.91 -1.34 3.51
CA THR A 25 -10.25 -1.66 4.03
C THR A 25 -10.61 -3.14 3.89
N THR A 26 -10.29 -3.78 2.76
CA THR A 26 -10.58 -5.20 2.52
C THR A 26 -9.76 -6.10 3.44
N LYS A 27 -8.48 -5.77 3.65
CA LYS A 27 -7.60 -6.52 4.55
C LYS A 27 -8.07 -6.43 6.00
N SER A 28 -8.53 -5.24 6.42
CA SER A 28 -9.11 -5.07 7.77
C SER A 28 -10.38 -5.90 7.94
N ALA A 29 -11.30 -5.88 6.96
CA ALA A 29 -12.54 -6.65 7.03
C ALA A 29 -12.27 -8.17 7.12
N LEU A 30 -11.29 -8.67 6.37
CA LEU A 30 -10.87 -10.08 6.45
C LEU A 30 -10.31 -10.42 7.83
N ALA A 31 -9.43 -9.57 8.38
CA ALA A 31 -8.86 -9.77 9.71
C ALA A 31 -9.92 -9.72 10.83
N SER A 32 -10.87 -8.79 10.75
CA SER A 32 -12.00 -8.68 11.68
C SER A 32 -12.88 -9.94 11.63
N HIS A 33 -13.26 -10.39 10.44
CA HIS A 33 -14.06 -11.61 10.28
C HIS A 33 -13.35 -12.84 10.85
N LEU A 34 -12.03 -12.98 10.63
CA LEU A 34 -11.25 -14.06 11.23
C LEU A 34 -11.24 -13.97 12.76
N GLY A 35 -11.08 -12.77 13.32
CA GLY A 35 -11.15 -12.54 14.77
C GLY A 35 -12.51 -12.92 15.36
N GLU A 36 -13.59 -12.52 14.70
CA GLU A 36 -14.98 -12.86 15.07
C GLU A 36 -15.24 -14.37 14.98
N SER A 37 -14.76 -15.03 13.91
CA SER A 37 -14.87 -16.48 13.76
C SER A 37 -14.16 -17.23 14.88
N ILE A 38 -12.95 -16.82 15.26
CA ILE A 38 -12.18 -17.47 16.34
C ILE A 38 -12.86 -17.25 17.70
N ALA A 39 -13.31 -16.03 17.98
CA ALA A 39 -14.00 -15.71 19.22
C ALA A 39 -15.36 -16.44 19.33
N GLY A 40 -16.05 -16.63 18.21
CA GLY A 40 -17.37 -17.25 18.11
C GLY A 40 -17.37 -18.75 17.81
N ASP A 41 -16.21 -19.41 17.74
CA ASP A 41 -16.02 -20.77 17.24
C ASP A 41 -17.01 -21.80 17.84
N ILE A 42 -17.17 -21.80 19.17
CA ILE A 42 -18.10 -22.70 19.86
C ILE A 42 -19.55 -22.45 19.42
N THR A 43 -19.94 -21.17 19.29
CA THR A 43 -21.31 -20.79 18.89
C THR A 43 -21.56 -21.17 17.43
N ILE A 44 -20.59 -20.94 16.55
CA ILE A 44 -20.71 -21.28 15.13
C ILE A 44 -20.94 -22.78 14.96
N ARG A 45 -20.14 -23.61 15.64
CA ARG A 45 -20.31 -25.07 15.62
C ARG A 45 -21.60 -25.54 16.26
N ALA A 46 -22.02 -24.92 17.38
CA ALA A 46 -23.24 -25.29 18.08
C ALA A 46 -24.51 -25.06 17.25
N PHE A 47 -24.48 -24.11 16.31
CA PHE A 47 -25.59 -23.79 15.40
C PHE A 47 -25.37 -24.32 13.98
N GLU A 48 -24.36 -25.18 13.75
CA GLU A 48 -24.03 -25.73 12.43
C GLU A 48 -23.86 -24.65 11.34
N GLY A 49 -23.25 -23.53 11.72
CA GLY A 49 -23.09 -22.33 10.88
C GLY A 49 -21.80 -22.26 10.08
N GLU A 50 -20.97 -23.31 10.08
CA GLU A 50 -19.61 -23.33 9.53
C GLU A 50 -19.59 -22.98 8.04
N ASP A 51 -20.44 -23.60 7.23
CA ASP A 51 -20.46 -23.41 5.78
C ASP A 51 -20.73 -21.94 5.40
N ARG A 52 -21.62 -21.27 6.15
CA ARG A 52 -21.92 -19.84 5.94
C ARG A 52 -20.71 -18.97 6.23
N PHE A 53 -20.02 -19.21 7.34
CA PHE A 53 -18.81 -18.47 7.72
C PHE A 53 -17.65 -18.76 6.77
N PHE A 54 -17.52 -20.00 6.30
CA PHE A 54 -16.50 -20.40 5.34
C PHE A 54 -16.74 -19.74 3.97
N ALA A 55 -17.96 -19.80 3.43
CA ALA A 55 -18.31 -19.10 2.20
C ALA A 55 -18.09 -17.58 2.30
N LYS A 56 -18.41 -17.00 3.47
CA LYS A 56 -18.16 -15.57 3.71
C LYS A 56 -16.67 -15.24 3.76
N ASN A 57 -15.85 -16.12 4.34
CA ASN A 57 -14.40 -15.95 4.37
C ASN A 57 -13.83 -15.97 2.95
N LEU A 58 -14.25 -16.90 2.10
CA LEU A 58 -13.83 -16.97 0.70
C LEU A 58 -14.18 -15.68 -0.07
N ASP A 59 -15.41 -15.17 0.08
CA ASP A 59 -15.83 -13.87 -0.50
C ASP A 59 -14.92 -12.71 -0.07
N LEU A 60 -14.50 -12.68 1.20
CA LEU A 60 -13.60 -11.64 1.72
C LEU A 60 -12.16 -11.81 1.20
N VAL A 61 -11.69 -13.04 1.04
CA VAL A 61 -10.39 -13.34 0.44
C VAL A 61 -10.34 -12.89 -1.02
N ASP A 62 -11.37 -13.21 -1.81
CA ASP A 62 -11.46 -12.80 -3.22
C ASP A 62 -11.51 -11.27 -3.35
N LYS A 63 -12.31 -10.61 -2.51
CA LYS A 63 -12.37 -9.14 -2.44
C LYS A 63 -11.05 -8.50 -2.07
N ASN A 64 -10.24 -9.15 -1.24
CA ASN A 64 -8.91 -8.66 -0.90
C ASN A 64 -7.86 -8.94 -1.99
N ALA A 65 -7.99 -10.06 -2.72
CA ALA A 65 -7.07 -10.43 -3.78
C ALA A 65 -7.21 -9.52 -5.02
N SER A 66 -8.42 -9.08 -5.34
CA SER A 66 -8.69 -8.26 -6.54
C SER A 66 -7.90 -6.92 -6.57
N PRO A 67 -7.93 -6.06 -5.53
CA PRO A 67 -7.15 -4.82 -5.50
C PRO A 67 -5.65 -5.06 -5.59
N TYR A 68 -5.15 -6.13 -4.98
CA TYR A 68 -3.75 -6.52 -5.06
C TYR A 68 -3.35 -6.87 -6.49
N PHE A 69 -4.16 -7.69 -7.18
CA PHE A 69 -3.92 -8.04 -8.57
C PHE A 69 -3.98 -6.81 -9.49
N CYS A 70 -4.94 -5.91 -9.29
CA CYS A 70 -5.03 -4.66 -10.05
C CYS A 70 -3.81 -3.76 -9.83
N ASN A 71 -3.27 -3.70 -8.61
CA ASN A 71 -2.04 -2.96 -8.33
C ASN A 71 -0.82 -3.56 -9.05
N PHE A 72 -0.69 -4.88 -9.01
CA PHE A 72 0.34 -5.60 -9.74
C PHE A 72 0.24 -5.35 -11.25
N ALA A 73 -0.94 -5.53 -11.84
CA ALA A 73 -1.18 -5.28 -13.26
C ALA A 73 -0.90 -3.84 -13.68
N ALA A 74 -1.24 -2.85 -12.85
CA ALA A 74 -0.95 -1.44 -13.11
C ALA A 74 0.57 -1.15 -13.09
N THR A 75 1.31 -1.83 -12.22
CA THR A 75 2.78 -1.70 -12.13
C THR A 75 3.44 -2.27 -13.38
N GLU A 76 3.03 -3.48 -13.78
CA GLU A 76 3.52 -4.14 -15.00
C GLU A 76 3.18 -3.34 -16.25
N TRP A 77 1.97 -2.78 -16.34
CA TRP A 77 1.58 -1.92 -17.45
C TRP A 77 2.51 -0.69 -17.59
N LEU A 78 2.87 -0.06 -16.47
CA LEU A 78 3.81 1.07 -16.48
C LEU A 78 5.21 0.65 -16.93
N ILE A 79 5.71 -0.48 -16.42
CA ILE A 79 7.00 -1.05 -16.79
C ILE A 79 7.04 -1.33 -18.30
N GLN A 80 6.02 -2.01 -18.83
CA GLN A 80 5.91 -2.34 -20.24
C GLN A 80 5.90 -1.07 -21.12
N CYS A 81 5.19 -0.02 -20.72
CA CYS A 81 5.20 1.25 -21.46
C CYS A 81 6.60 1.87 -21.50
N ILE A 82 7.35 1.83 -20.39
CA ILE A 82 8.70 2.36 -20.30
C ILE A 82 9.68 1.54 -21.14
N GLU A 83 9.57 0.21 -21.12
CA GLU A 83 10.39 -0.68 -21.93
C GLU A 83 10.17 -0.46 -23.42
N ILE A 84 8.91 -0.39 -23.87
CA ILE A 84 8.57 -0.10 -25.27
C ILE A 84 9.15 1.25 -25.71
N MET A 85 8.99 2.29 -24.88
CA MET A 85 9.58 3.60 -25.18
C MET A 85 11.11 3.55 -25.27
N SER A 86 11.75 2.77 -24.40
CA SER A 86 13.21 2.60 -24.39
C SER A 86 13.69 1.84 -25.62
N ALA A 87 12.98 0.78 -25.99
CA ALA A 87 13.22 0.03 -27.22
C ALA A 87 13.09 0.92 -28.45
N ILE A 88 12.04 1.76 -28.55
CA ILE A 88 11.87 2.70 -29.67
C ILE A 88 13.07 3.66 -29.76
N VAL A 89 13.51 4.24 -28.64
CA VAL A 89 14.66 5.15 -28.62
C VAL A 89 15.94 4.43 -29.07
N LEU A 90 16.21 3.24 -28.53
CA LEU A 90 17.41 2.46 -28.88
C LEU A 90 17.39 1.96 -30.33
N SER A 91 16.25 1.49 -30.82
CA SER A 91 16.09 1.07 -32.22
C SER A 91 16.22 2.26 -33.16
N SER A 92 15.67 3.42 -32.81
CA SER A 92 15.81 4.63 -33.62
C SER A 92 17.26 5.13 -33.68
N SER A 93 18.00 5.07 -32.57
CA SER A 93 19.42 5.47 -32.55
C SER A 93 20.27 4.48 -33.34
N ALA A 94 20.04 3.17 -33.19
CA ALA A 94 20.70 2.14 -33.99
C ALA A 94 20.43 2.32 -35.49
N PHE A 95 19.18 2.61 -35.86
CA PHE A 95 18.79 2.85 -37.25
C PHE A 95 19.48 4.09 -37.85
N VAL A 96 19.52 5.20 -37.11
CA VAL A 96 20.24 6.41 -37.55
C VAL A 96 21.74 6.15 -37.72
N MET A 97 22.36 5.43 -36.77
CA MET A 97 23.78 5.06 -36.88
C MET A 97 24.07 4.16 -38.08
N ALA A 98 23.13 3.29 -38.45
CA ALA A 98 23.27 2.40 -39.62
C ALA A 98 23.07 3.12 -40.97
N LEU A 99 22.27 4.20 -41.01
CA LEU A 99 22.01 4.97 -42.23
C LEU A 99 23.10 5.98 -42.58
N LEU A 100 23.89 6.41 -41.60
CA LEU A 100 24.92 7.43 -41.80
C LEU A 100 26.17 6.84 -42.49
N PRO A 101 26.90 7.64 -43.29
CA PRO A 101 28.14 7.19 -43.94
C PRO A 101 29.16 6.66 -42.94
N GLN A 102 29.95 5.65 -43.33
CA GLN A 102 30.91 4.94 -42.47
C GLN A 102 31.96 5.84 -41.79
N GLU A 103 32.22 7.03 -42.35
CA GLU A 103 33.13 8.04 -41.79
C GLU A 103 32.54 8.83 -40.61
N THR A 104 31.23 8.69 -40.32
CA THR A 104 30.52 9.51 -39.32
C THR A 104 30.75 9.01 -37.89
N PHE A 105 30.78 7.69 -37.69
CA PHE A 105 30.95 7.07 -36.38
C PHE A 105 31.95 5.93 -36.44
N SER A 106 32.89 5.90 -35.49
CA SER A 106 33.80 4.76 -35.37
C SER A 106 33.00 3.51 -34.94
N PRO A 107 33.35 2.31 -35.44
CA PRO A 107 32.67 1.07 -35.04
C PRO A 107 32.68 0.85 -33.52
N GLY A 108 33.77 1.26 -32.85
CA GLY A 108 33.87 1.23 -31.39
C GLY A 108 32.87 2.15 -30.70
N PHE A 109 32.63 3.35 -31.23
CA PHE A 109 31.63 4.27 -30.69
C PHE A 109 30.21 3.70 -30.79
N VAL A 110 29.84 3.10 -31.93
CA VAL A 110 28.52 2.47 -32.11
C VAL A 110 28.33 1.33 -31.10
N GLY A 111 29.34 0.46 -30.93
CA GLY A 111 29.29 -0.61 -29.94
C GLY A 111 29.14 -0.11 -28.51
N MET A 112 29.88 0.94 -28.14
CA MET A 112 29.76 1.58 -26.82
C MET A 112 28.38 2.21 -26.61
N ALA A 113 27.88 2.96 -27.61
CA ALA A 113 26.59 3.64 -27.51
C ALA A 113 25.42 2.67 -27.33
N LEU A 114 25.40 1.56 -28.06
CA LEU A 114 24.37 0.53 -27.92
C LEU A 114 24.48 -0.22 -26.58
N SER A 115 25.70 -0.55 -26.15
CA SER A 115 25.94 -1.23 -24.85
C SER A 115 25.48 -0.38 -23.67
N TYR A 116 25.80 0.93 -23.69
CA TYR A 116 25.33 1.87 -22.68
C TYR A 116 23.83 2.13 -22.79
N GLY A 117 23.27 2.22 -24.00
CA GLY A 117 21.82 2.39 -24.19
C GLY A 117 20.99 1.23 -23.61
N LEU A 118 21.44 -0.01 -23.80
CA LEU A 118 20.84 -1.19 -23.18
C LEU A 118 20.93 -1.14 -21.65
N SER A 119 22.13 -0.85 -21.12
CA SER A 119 22.38 -0.79 -19.67
C SER A 119 21.57 0.31 -18.97
N LEU A 120 21.43 1.46 -19.64
CA LEU A 120 20.61 2.59 -19.18
C LEU A 120 19.13 2.22 -19.15
N THR A 121 18.63 1.47 -20.14
CA THR A 121 17.24 1.02 -20.19
C THR A 121 16.90 0.15 -18.97
N THR A 122 17.73 -0.86 -18.68
CA THR A 122 17.54 -1.73 -17.50
C THR A 122 17.57 -0.94 -16.20
N SER A 123 18.54 -0.01 -16.07
CA SER A 123 18.67 0.85 -14.89
C SER A 123 17.44 1.76 -14.71
N PHE A 124 16.88 2.25 -15.81
CA PHE A 124 15.71 3.12 -15.80
C PHE A 124 14.43 2.39 -15.38
N VAL A 125 14.24 1.15 -15.84
CA VAL A 125 13.14 0.28 -15.39
C VAL A 125 13.25 0.01 -13.89
N PHE A 126 14.44 -0.41 -13.42
CA PHE A 126 14.68 -0.67 -12.00
C PHE A 126 14.43 0.56 -11.12
N PHE A 127 14.90 1.73 -11.56
CA PHE A 127 14.66 2.99 -10.87
C PHE A 127 13.16 3.31 -10.77
N THR A 128 12.42 3.14 -11.87
CA THR A 128 10.97 3.38 -11.90
C THR A 128 10.24 2.42 -10.95
N GLN A 129 10.58 1.13 -10.98
CA GLN A 129 10.00 0.14 -10.08
C GLN A 129 10.28 0.47 -8.61
N SER A 130 11.51 0.87 -8.29
CA SER A 130 11.90 1.30 -6.94
C SER A 130 11.09 2.51 -6.47
N GLN A 131 10.87 3.49 -7.34
CA GLN A 131 10.04 4.66 -7.04
C GLN A 131 8.57 4.27 -6.80
N CYS A 132 8.02 3.35 -7.60
CA CYS A 132 6.65 2.85 -7.42
C CYS A 132 6.52 2.11 -6.08
N ASN A 133 7.49 1.27 -5.74
CA ASN A 133 7.54 0.57 -4.45
C ASN A 133 7.61 1.55 -3.28
N LEU A 134 8.45 2.58 -3.37
CA LEU A 134 8.53 3.62 -2.35
C LEU A 134 7.17 4.37 -2.19
N GLY A 135 6.54 4.73 -3.30
CA GLY A 135 5.21 5.35 -3.30
C GLY A 135 4.10 4.46 -2.70
N ASN A 136 4.24 3.14 -2.81
CA ASN A 136 3.36 2.18 -2.15
C ASN A 136 3.60 2.12 -0.63
N GLN A 137 4.87 2.12 -0.20
CA GLN A 137 5.24 1.99 1.21
C GLN A 137 4.97 3.26 2.03
N ILE A 138 5.12 4.46 1.45
CA ILE A 138 4.90 5.72 2.16
C ILE A 138 3.46 5.86 2.68
N ILE A 139 2.49 5.23 2.02
CA ILE A 139 1.07 5.22 2.46
C ILE A 139 0.92 4.53 3.82
N LEU A 140 1.74 3.51 4.12
CA LEU A 140 1.73 2.86 5.43
C LEU A 140 2.25 3.81 6.52
N VAL A 141 3.30 4.57 6.21
CA VAL A 141 3.86 5.59 7.11
C VAL A 141 2.85 6.71 7.37
N GLU A 142 2.15 7.17 6.33
CA GLU A 142 1.06 8.17 6.45
C GLU A 142 -0.01 7.68 7.43
N ARG A 143 -0.42 6.41 7.36
CA ARG A 143 -1.40 5.83 8.30
C ARG A 143 -0.89 5.80 9.74
N VAL A 144 0.36 5.41 9.97
CA VAL A 144 0.94 5.42 11.33
C VAL A 144 0.99 6.84 11.87
N SER A 145 1.37 7.81 11.03
CA SER A 145 1.36 9.23 11.41
C SER A 145 -0.03 9.70 11.83
N GLN A 146 -1.08 9.32 11.11
CA GLN A 146 -2.46 9.66 11.48
C GLN A 146 -2.84 9.13 12.87
N TYR A 147 -2.34 7.97 13.28
CA TYR A 147 -2.59 7.42 14.62
C TYR A 147 -1.80 8.15 15.72
N MET A 148 -0.65 8.76 15.40
CA MET A 148 0.14 9.52 16.37
C MET A 148 -0.53 10.84 16.77
N ASP A 149 -1.36 11.40 15.89
CA ASP A 149 -2.06 12.68 16.12
C ASP A 149 -3.40 12.52 16.86
N ILE A 150 -3.82 11.29 17.19
CA ILE A 150 -5.06 11.03 17.93
C ILE A 150 -4.89 11.53 19.37
N PRO A 151 -5.86 12.30 19.91
CA PRO A 151 -5.79 12.77 21.29
C PRO A 151 -5.69 11.59 22.27
N SER A 152 -4.65 11.61 23.10
CA SER A 152 -4.44 10.58 24.11
C SER A 152 -5.50 10.68 25.21
N GLU A 153 -5.90 9.52 25.73
CA GLU A 153 -6.68 9.47 26.96
C GLU A 153 -5.89 10.08 28.12
N ALA A 154 -6.59 10.48 29.19
CA ALA A 154 -5.93 11.02 30.37
C ALA A 154 -4.89 10.03 30.93
N ALA A 155 -3.81 10.56 31.49
CA ALA A 155 -2.76 9.74 32.08
C ALA A 155 -3.33 8.75 33.11
N LYS A 156 -2.93 7.49 32.99
CA LYS A 156 -3.42 6.40 33.86
C LYS A 156 -3.21 6.69 35.35
N VAL A 157 -2.13 7.40 35.69
CA VAL A 157 -1.79 7.81 37.05
C VAL A 157 -1.43 9.28 37.03
N ILE A 158 -2.02 10.03 37.94
CA ILE A 158 -1.68 11.42 38.23
C ILE A 158 -0.96 11.38 39.58
N GLU A 159 0.37 11.48 39.59
CA GLU A 159 1.17 11.35 40.81
C GLU A 159 0.75 12.36 41.88
N ASP A 160 0.40 13.59 41.46
CA ASP A 160 -0.03 14.67 42.36
C ASP A 160 -1.40 14.43 43.01
N ASN A 161 -2.22 13.49 42.50
CA ASN A 161 -3.58 13.24 42.99
C ASN A 161 -3.86 11.73 43.16
N ARG A 162 -2.84 11.00 43.61
CA ARG A 162 -2.96 9.55 43.84
C ARG A 162 -3.67 9.30 45.18
N PRO A 163 -4.72 8.47 45.23
CA PRO A 163 -5.34 8.10 46.49
C PRO A 163 -4.38 7.26 47.34
N LEU A 164 -4.63 7.24 48.66
CA LEU A 164 -3.84 6.45 49.61
C LEU A 164 -3.82 4.96 49.20
N PRO A 165 -2.77 4.20 49.54
CA PRO A 165 -2.67 2.78 49.22
C PRO A 165 -3.87 1.94 49.70
N ASP A 166 -4.49 2.36 50.81
CA ASP A 166 -5.63 1.67 51.41
C ASP A 166 -6.98 2.08 50.78
N TRP A 167 -6.97 2.94 49.75
CA TRP A 167 -8.19 3.36 49.05
C TRP A 167 -8.65 2.30 48.04
N PRO A 168 -9.97 2.05 47.90
CA PRO A 168 -11.06 2.58 48.73
C PRO A 168 -11.31 1.74 49.99
N GLN A 169 -11.26 2.36 51.18
CA GLN A 169 -11.47 1.64 52.46
C GLN A 169 -12.92 1.19 52.66
N ASN A 170 -13.88 2.04 52.31
CA ASN A 170 -15.30 1.81 52.60
C ASN A 170 -16.13 1.41 51.36
N GLY A 171 -15.52 1.37 50.17
CA GLY A 171 -16.18 0.97 48.92
C GLY A 171 -17.43 1.78 48.52
N ASN A 172 -17.73 2.90 49.19
CA ASN A 172 -18.94 3.67 48.95
C ASN A 172 -18.79 4.54 47.69
N VAL A 173 -19.67 4.33 46.70
CA VAL A 173 -19.69 5.08 45.45
C VAL A 173 -20.95 5.95 45.42
N ASP A 174 -20.75 7.26 45.47
CA ASP A 174 -21.83 8.24 45.37
C ASP A 174 -21.76 8.94 44.01
N ILE A 175 -22.75 8.67 43.15
CA ILE A 175 -22.82 9.20 41.79
C ILE A 175 -23.66 10.48 41.82
N ARG A 176 -22.99 11.63 41.70
CA ARG A 176 -23.65 12.94 41.74
C ARG A 176 -23.68 13.59 40.37
N HIS A 177 -24.88 13.82 39.82
CA HIS A 177 -25.11 14.53 38.56
C HIS A 177 -24.23 14.06 37.39
N LEU A 178 -23.93 12.76 37.34
CA LEU A 178 -23.11 12.18 36.27
C LEU A 178 -23.79 12.37 34.92
N LYS A 179 -23.14 13.11 34.04
CA LYS A 179 -23.56 13.29 32.65
C LYS A 179 -22.68 12.41 31.79
N VAL A 180 -23.29 11.37 31.22
CA VAL A 180 -22.63 10.52 30.23
C VAL A 180 -23.00 11.04 28.86
N ILE A 181 -22.04 11.05 27.93
CA ILE A 181 -22.31 11.31 26.52
C ILE A 181 -23.24 10.18 26.05
N LYS A 182 -24.49 10.52 25.72
CA LYS A 182 -25.44 9.55 25.17
C LYS A 182 -25.02 9.27 23.73
N TYR A 183 -24.29 8.19 23.51
CA TYR A 183 -24.05 7.67 22.18
C TYR A 183 -25.41 7.22 21.61
N GLN A 184 -25.95 7.96 20.63
CA GLN A 184 -27.09 7.47 19.86
C GLN A 184 -26.57 6.31 19.01
N VAL A 185 -27.05 5.11 19.32
CA VAL A 185 -26.91 3.92 18.47
C VAL A 185 -27.94 4.02 17.36
#